data_AF-A0A0H3DD45-F1
#
_entry.id   AF-A0A0H3DD45-F1
#
_cell.length_a   1.000
_cell.length_b   1.000
_cell.length_c   1.000
_cell.angle_alpha   90.00
_cell.angle_beta   90.00
_cell.angle_gamma   90.00
#
_symmetry.space_group_name_H-M   'P 1'
#
loop_
_entity.id
_entity.type
_entity.pdbx_description
1 polymer ?
#
loop_
_entity_poly.entity_id
_entity_poly.type
_entity_poly.pdbx_seq_one_letter_code
_entity_poly.pdbx_strand_id
1 'polypeptide(L)'
;MTMNRKPARIAVIVSSALALALGVLGGPSAAFAAPLPGTTHETQMGMHATGFDEAVAKAHGYRIVTYANGDQQSVPIDPQSKLPKSLIVHPQPAKSAAGPERQARPAAANTDYNEVWGNCGRSWIRVAQTGTDQVGIVSGFSNTPTIAYFWIWDVLLSDQNGTSHQTYDGAIFDDKATHVWLGLTQHGYTYDYVYNGGATLIDGTICVSGHPDVSIYL
;
A
#
# COMPACT_ATOMS: atom_id res chain seq x y z
N MET A 1 23.57 45.85 13.77
CA MET A 1 22.71 46.71 12.93
C MET A 1 21.27 46.39 13.33
N THR A 2 20.63 47.34 14.00
CA THR A 2 19.43 47.14 14.82
C THR A 2 18.25 47.78 14.08
N MET A 3 17.28 47.00 13.62
CA MET A 3 16.01 47.51 13.05
C MET A 3 14.87 46.65 13.60
N ASN A 4 14.18 47.08 14.65
CA ASN A 4 13.13 48.11 14.76
C ASN A 4 11.73 47.53 14.44
N ARG A 5 10.89 47.50 15.48
CA ARG A 5 9.57 46.86 15.58
C ARG A 5 8.49 47.73 14.92
N LYS A 6 7.42 47.11 14.40
CA LYS A 6 6.07 47.67 14.45
C LYS A 6 5.04 46.58 14.77
N PRO A 7 4.31 46.66 15.90
CA PRO A 7 3.11 45.88 16.13
C PRO A 7 1.88 46.63 15.61
N ALA A 8 1.11 46.01 14.71
CA ALA A 8 -0.22 46.50 14.37
C ALA A 8 -1.26 45.79 15.26
N ARG A 9 -2.04 46.60 15.97
CA ARG A 9 -3.21 46.21 16.77
C ARG A 9 -4.49 46.47 15.95
N ILE A 10 -5.62 45.95 16.47
CA ILE A 10 -7.03 46.34 16.22
C ILE A 10 -7.65 45.53 15.04
N ALA A 11 -8.83 44.91 15.12
CA ALA A 11 -10.05 45.25 15.85
C ALA A 11 -10.81 44.03 16.38
N VAL A 12 -11.43 44.21 17.54
CA VAL A 12 -12.53 43.39 18.08
C VAL A 12 -13.84 43.86 17.43
N ILE A 13 -14.63 42.95 16.88
CA ILE A 13 -16.05 43.21 16.56
C ILE A 13 -16.90 42.29 17.44
N VAL A 14 -17.69 42.94 18.28
CA VAL A 14 -18.70 42.37 19.17
C VAL A 14 -20.04 42.39 18.44
N SER A 15 -20.86 41.38 18.71
CA SER A 15 -22.33 41.37 18.63
C SER A 15 -22.94 40.92 17.30
N SER A 16 -23.69 39.82 17.33
CA SER A 16 -25.16 39.88 17.25
C SER A 16 -25.76 38.51 17.56
N ALA A 17 -26.62 38.47 18.58
CA ALA A 17 -27.51 37.37 18.89
C ALA A 17 -28.62 37.27 17.84
N LEU A 18 -28.98 36.06 17.41
CA LEU A 18 -30.27 35.86 16.76
C LEU A 18 -30.82 34.43 16.97
N ALA A 19 -31.93 34.42 17.73
CA ALA A 19 -33.12 33.59 17.67
C ALA A 19 -33.02 32.04 17.52
N LEU A 20 -33.61 31.38 18.54
CA LEU A 20 -34.17 30.04 18.44
C LEU A 20 -35.18 29.92 17.30
N ALA A 21 -35.11 28.82 16.56
CA ALA A 21 -36.25 28.22 15.88
C ALA A 21 -36.26 26.71 16.17
N LEU A 22 -37.15 26.28 17.07
CA LEU A 22 -37.54 24.87 17.19
C LEU A 22 -38.40 24.51 15.97
N GLY A 23 -37.80 23.79 15.01
CA GLY A 23 -38.51 23.11 13.94
C GLY A 23 -38.62 21.62 14.26
N VAL A 24 -39.79 21.18 14.74
CA VAL A 24 -40.15 19.77 14.83
C VAL A 24 -40.44 19.28 13.41
N LEU A 25 -39.50 18.52 12.82
CA LEU A 25 -39.72 17.77 11.59
C LEU A 25 -39.78 16.28 11.91
N GLY A 26 -40.99 15.73 11.91
CA GLY A 26 -41.21 14.28 11.86
C GLY A 26 -40.76 13.75 10.51
N GLY A 27 -39.60 13.08 10.49
CA GLY A 27 -39.12 12.32 9.34
C GLY A 27 -39.64 10.88 9.37
N PRO A 28 -39.92 10.26 8.21
CA PRO A 28 -40.23 8.83 8.13
C PRO A 28 -39.03 8.02 8.63
N SER A 29 -39.29 7.08 9.53
CA SER A 29 -38.31 6.06 9.94
C SER A 29 -37.86 5.29 8.70
N ALA A 30 -36.66 5.58 8.20
CA ALA A 30 -36.01 4.71 7.24
C ALA A 30 -35.77 3.36 7.94
N ALA A 31 -36.40 2.31 7.43
CA ALA A 31 -36.09 0.95 7.84
C ALA A 31 -34.62 0.68 7.49
N PHE A 32 -33.75 0.70 8.49
CA PHE A 32 -32.40 0.17 8.34
C PHE A 32 -32.53 -1.33 8.08
N ALA A 33 -32.30 -1.73 6.84
CA ALA A 33 -32.02 -3.13 6.54
C ALA A 33 -30.80 -3.53 7.39
N ALA A 34 -30.96 -4.52 8.26
CA ALA A 34 -29.86 -5.06 9.02
C ALA A 34 -28.76 -5.50 8.03
N PRO A 35 -27.49 -5.12 8.23
CA PRO A 35 -26.41 -5.64 7.42
C PRO A 35 -26.46 -7.16 7.52
N LEU A 36 -26.58 -7.82 6.37
CA LEU A 36 -26.36 -9.26 6.29
C LEU A 36 -24.96 -9.55 6.86
N PRO A 37 -24.79 -10.56 7.72
CA PRO A 37 -23.46 -11.03 8.11
C PRO A 37 -22.83 -11.72 6.90
N GLY A 38 -22.37 -10.93 5.94
CA GLY A 38 -21.41 -11.37 4.95
C GLY A 38 -20.05 -11.34 5.63
N THR A 39 -19.52 -12.50 5.99
CA THR A 39 -18.10 -12.65 6.27
C THR A 39 -17.35 -12.56 4.94
N THR A 40 -17.27 -11.38 4.35
CA THR A 40 -16.24 -11.06 3.37
C THR A 40 -14.95 -10.92 4.16
N HIS A 41 -14.20 -12.03 4.26
CA HIS A 41 -12.79 -11.97 4.65
C HIS A 41 -12.04 -11.27 3.52
N GLU A 42 -12.11 -9.94 3.52
CA GLU A 42 -11.25 -9.06 2.73
C GLU A 42 -9.83 -9.28 3.24
N THR A 43 -9.16 -10.26 2.65
CA THR A 43 -7.80 -10.59 3.01
C THR A 43 -6.94 -9.60 2.24
N GLN A 44 -6.68 -8.44 2.85
CA GLN A 44 -5.59 -7.57 2.42
C GLN A 44 -4.29 -8.38 2.52
N MET A 45 -3.87 -8.97 1.41
CA MET A 45 -2.65 -9.77 1.35
C MET A 45 -1.47 -8.81 1.26
N GLY A 46 -0.44 -8.95 2.08
CA GLY A 46 0.80 -8.19 1.88
C GLY A 46 1.60 -8.70 0.69
N MET A 47 2.93 -8.74 0.83
CA MET A 47 3.76 -9.43 -0.15
C MET A 47 3.38 -10.91 -0.12
N HIS A 48 2.83 -11.41 -1.22
CA HIS A 48 2.38 -12.79 -1.35
C HIS A 48 3.16 -13.50 -2.44
N ALA A 49 3.62 -14.70 -2.14
CA ALA A 49 4.33 -15.52 -3.11
C ALA A 49 3.34 -16.11 -4.10
N THR A 50 3.57 -15.86 -5.39
CA THR A 50 2.68 -16.29 -6.49
C THR A 50 3.27 -17.42 -7.34
N GLY A 51 4.59 -17.61 -7.26
CA GLY A 51 5.29 -18.64 -8.03
C GLY A 51 6.80 -18.54 -7.87
N PHE A 52 7.50 -19.11 -8.84
CA PHE A 52 8.96 -19.12 -8.87
C PHE A 52 9.49 -18.83 -10.27
N ASP A 53 10.58 -18.07 -10.36
CA ASP A 53 11.42 -17.92 -11.53
C ASP A 53 12.49 -19.02 -11.52
N GLU A 54 12.35 -20.01 -12.41
CA GLU A 54 13.26 -21.15 -12.49
C GLU A 54 14.69 -20.74 -12.85
N ALA A 55 14.86 -19.72 -13.70
CA ALA A 55 16.18 -19.28 -14.14
C ALA A 55 16.94 -18.64 -12.98
N VAL A 56 16.26 -17.79 -12.20
CA VAL A 56 16.83 -17.18 -10.99
C VAL A 56 17.12 -18.25 -9.94
N ALA A 57 16.16 -19.13 -9.64
CA ALA A 57 16.37 -20.23 -8.70
C ALA A 57 17.63 -21.04 -9.05
N LYS A 58 17.73 -21.48 -10.31
CA LYS A 58 18.88 -22.27 -10.80
C LYS A 58 20.19 -21.50 -10.72
N ALA A 59 20.20 -20.23 -11.10
CA ALA A 59 21.39 -19.38 -11.04
C ALA A 59 21.94 -19.24 -9.61
N HIS A 60 21.08 -19.34 -8.61
CA HIS A 60 21.42 -19.21 -7.20
C HIS A 60 21.49 -20.53 -6.42
N GLY A 61 21.53 -21.67 -7.12
CA GLY A 61 21.75 -22.98 -6.49
C GLY A 61 20.49 -23.67 -5.97
N TYR A 62 19.31 -23.30 -6.50
CA TYR A 62 18.02 -23.89 -6.17
C TYR A 62 17.39 -24.63 -7.35
N ARG A 63 16.46 -25.52 -7.05
CA ARG A 63 15.56 -26.16 -8.00
C ARG A 63 14.12 -26.08 -7.48
N ILE A 64 13.17 -25.93 -8.40
CA ILE A 64 11.76 -25.96 -8.04
C ILE A 64 11.28 -27.42 -8.00
N VAL A 65 10.62 -27.78 -6.92
CA VAL A 65 9.94 -29.07 -6.74
C VAL A 65 8.45 -28.83 -6.79
N THR A 66 7.76 -29.52 -7.70
CA THR A 66 6.30 -29.56 -7.78
C THR A 66 5.81 -30.83 -7.10
N TYR A 67 4.93 -30.68 -6.11
CA TYR A 67 4.31 -31.79 -5.38
C TYR A 67 3.10 -32.34 -6.11
N ALA A 68 2.63 -33.53 -5.70
CA ALA A 68 1.50 -34.21 -6.33
C ALA A 68 0.18 -33.42 -6.29
N ASN A 69 0.02 -32.50 -5.32
CA ASN A 69 -1.14 -31.61 -5.19
C ASN A 69 -1.01 -30.31 -6.00
N GLY A 70 0.07 -30.14 -6.77
CA GLY A 70 0.35 -28.94 -7.57
C GLY A 70 1.13 -27.86 -6.83
N ASP A 71 1.35 -28.00 -5.53
CA ASP A 71 2.16 -27.06 -4.76
C ASP A 71 3.60 -27.02 -5.26
N GLN A 72 4.25 -25.87 -5.09
CA GLN A 72 5.64 -25.68 -5.50
C GLN A 72 6.49 -25.21 -4.32
N GLN A 73 7.74 -25.67 -4.26
CA GLN A 73 8.76 -25.19 -3.34
C GLN A 73 10.10 -25.09 -4.05
N SER A 74 10.83 -24.00 -3.82
CA SER A 74 12.24 -23.90 -4.18
C SER A 74 13.11 -24.51 -3.10
N VAL A 75 13.91 -25.49 -3.48
CA VAL A 75 14.81 -26.23 -2.57
C VAL A 75 16.26 -26.14 -3.08
N PRO A 76 17.25 -26.15 -2.18
CA PRO A 76 18.65 -26.16 -2.61
C PRO A 76 18.96 -27.40 -3.48
N ILE A 77 19.76 -27.20 -4.53
CA ILE A 77 20.23 -28.29 -5.40
C ILE A 77 21.15 -29.23 -4.62
N ASP A 78 22.09 -28.66 -3.86
CA ASP A 78 22.96 -29.41 -2.96
C ASP A 78 22.29 -29.54 -1.57
N PRO A 79 21.91 -30.76 -1.15
CA PRO A 79 21.33 -30.99 0.17
C PRO A 79 22.27 -30.68 1.33
N GLN A 80 23.58 -30.60 1.09
CA GLN A 80 24.58 -30.22 2.10
C GLN A 80 24.77 -28.71 2.20
N SER A 81 24.18 -27.92 1.30
CA SER A 81 24.23 -26.46 1.38
C SER A 81 23.46 -25.95 2.60
N LYS A 82 23.89 -24.79 3.12
CA LYS A 82 23.21 -24.09 4.23
C LYS A 82 22.05 -23.21 3.76
N LEU A 83 21.68 -23.31 2.49
CA LEU A 83 20.62 -22.49 1.91
C LEU A 83 19.26 -22.92 2.50
N PRO A 84 18.40 -21.98 2.94
CA PRO A 84 17.08 -22.32 3.44
C PRO A 84 16.20 -22.83 2.30
N LYS A 85 15.14 -23.60 2.63
CA LYS A 85 14.07 -23.87 1.65
C LYS A 85 13.14 -22.67 1.59
N SER A 86 12.58 -22.39 0.43
CA SER A 86 11.52 -21.38 0.32
C SER A 86 10.25 -21.83 1.04
N LEU A 87 9.33 -20.90 1.21
CA LEU A 87 7.92 -21.20 1.48
C LEU A 87 7.32 -22.08 0.38
N ILE A 88 6.29 -22.85 0.73
CA ILE A 88 5.49 -23.61 -0.23
C ILE A 88 4.47 -22.65 -0.83
N VAL A 89 4.50 -22.50 -2.15
CA VAL A 89 3.51 -21.75 -2.92
C VAL A 89 2.44 -22.73 -3.34
N HIS A 90 1.18 -22.37 -3.10
CA HIS A 90 0.03 -23.02 -3.70
C HIS A 90 -0.29 -22.23 -4.97
N PRO A 91 0.05 -22.69 -6.19
CA PRO A 91 -0.27 -21.96 -7.39
C PRO A 91 -1.79 -21.84 -7.47
N GLN A 92 -2.33 -20.67 -7.12
CA GLN A 92 -3.74 -20.43 -7.34
C GLN A 92 -3.95 -20.46 -8.86
N PRO A 93 -4.93 -21.23 -9.37
CA PRO A 93 -5.34 -21.05 -10.75
C PRO A 93 -5.69 -19.57 -10.89
N ALA A 94 -5.15 -18.89 -11.90
CA ALA A 94 -5.29 -17.46 -12.12
C ALA A 94 -6.76 -17.04 -12.02
N LYS A 95 -7.23 -16.73 -10.81
CA LYS A 95 -8.55 -16.19 -10.57
C LYS A 95 -8.42 -14.74 -10.94
N SER A 96 -9.22 -14.33 -11.94
CA SER A 96 -9.43 -12.93 -12.28
C SER A 96 -9.58 -12.15 -10.99
N ALA A 97 -8.67 -11.18 -10.79
CA ALA A 97 -8.67 -10.31 -9.63
C ALA A 97 -10.01 -9.57 -9.58
N ALA A 98 -10.98 -10.13 -8.87
CA ALA A 98 -12.12 -9.37 -8.38
C ALA A 98 -11.50 -8.37 -7.40
N GLY A 99 -11.43 -7.11 -7.81
CA GLY A 99 -10.85 -6.04 -7.01
C GLY A 99 -11.52 -6.00 -5.63
N PRO A 100 -10.79 -5.64 -4.57
CA PRO A 100 -11.37 -5.51 -3.25
C PRO A 100 -12.56 -4.54 -3.28
N GLU A 101 -13.63 -4.90 -2.56
CA GLU A 101 -14.77 -4.02 -2.30
C GLU A 101 -14.32 -2.98 -1.29
N ARG A 102 -13.91 -1.80 -1.80
CA ARG A 102 -13.22 -0.76 -1.04
C ARG A 102 -14.15 -0.12 -0.01
N GLN A 103 -13.86 -0.29 1.28
CA GLN A 103 -14.45 0.56 2.30
C GLN A 103 -13.79 1.94 2.29
N ALA A 104 -14.55 2.97 1.92
CA ALA A 104 -14.12 4.36 2.01
C ALA A 104 -13.78 4.70 3.47
N ARG A 105 -12.49 4.84 3.77
CA ARG A 105 -12.02 5.30 5.07
C ARG A 105 -12.16 6.83 5.13
N PRO A 106 -12.71 7.42 6.20
CA PRO A 106 -12.88 8.86 6.28
C PRO A 106 -11.52 9.57 6.28
N ALA A 107 -11.28 10.36 5.23
CA ALA A 107 -10.08 11.20 5.05
C ALA A 107 -10.13 12.38 6.04
N ALA A 108 -9.57 12.19 7.23
CA ALA A 108 -9.51 13.24 8.26
C ALA A 108 -8.08 13.64 8.64
N ALA A 109 -7.06 13.10 7.98
CA ALA A 109 -5.68 13.32 8.35
C ALA A 109 -4.86 13.83 7.15
N ASN A 110 -3.99 14.81 7.42
CA ASN A 110 -2.94 15.31 6.52
C ASN A 110 -1.77 14.31 6.36
N THR A 111 -1.91 13.12 6.92
CA THR A 111 -1.05 11.97 6.70
C THR A 111 -1.89 10.70 6.86
N ASP A 112 -1.65 9.71 6.01
CA ASP A 112 -2.23 8.39 6.14
C ASP A 112 -1.17 7.33 5.83
N TYR A 113 -1.38 6.14 6.36
CA TYR A 113 -0.46 5.02 6.27
C TYR A 113 -1.24 3.71 6.24
N ASN A 114 -0.87 2.87 5.30
CA ASN A 114 -1.38 1.52 5.19
C ASN A 114 -0.22 0.55 5.00
N GLU A 115 -0.27 -0.55 5.74
CA GLU A 115 0.69 -1.64 5.68
C GLU A 115 -0.08 -2.96 5.69
N VAL A 116 0.27 -3.83 4.75
CA VAL A 116 -0.37 -5.13 4.54
C VAL A 116 0.68 -6.24 4.64
N TRP A 117 0.30 -7.36 5.26
CA TRP A 117 1.19 -8.50 5.55
C TRP A 117 0.76 -9.74 4.78
N GLY A 118 1.72 -10.43 4.18
CA GLY A 118 1.53 -11.64 3.39
C GLY A 118 2.60 -12.68 3.68
N ASN A 119 2.48 -13.86 3.08
CA ASN A 119 3.37 -14.99 3.35
C ASN A 119 4.81 -14.78 2.84
N CYS A 120 5.05 -13.78 1.99
CA CYS A 120 6.38 -13.37 1.55
C CYS A 120 6.85 -12.07 2.20
N GLY A 121 6.11 -11.51 3.16
CA GLY A 121 6.48 -10.29 3.88
C GLY A 121 5.44 -9.20 3.77
N ARG A 122 5.86 -7.94 3.81
CA ARG A 122 4.96 -6.79 3.93
C ARG A 122 5.16 -5.77 2.82
N SER A 123 4.10 -5.08 2.47
CA SER A 123 4.12 -3.90 1.62
C SER A 123 3.40 -2.74 2.30
N TRP A 124 3.85 -1.52 2.03
CA TRP A 124 3.27 -0.34 2.66
C TRP A 124 3.31 0.88 1.75
N ILE A 125 2.43 1.82 2.06
CA ILE A 125 2.42 3.18 1.54
C ILE A 125 2.11 4.15 2.68
N ARG A 126 2.80 5.29 2.68
CA ARG A 126 2.57 6.43 3.55
C ARG A 126 2.48 7.67 2.70
N VAL A 127 1.47 8.48 2.94
CA VAL A 127 1.36 9.82 2.35
C VAL A 127 1.38 10.84 3.48
N ALA A 128 2.11 11.92 3.26
CA ALA A 128 2.18 13.03 4.21
C ALA A 128 2.22 14.35 3.47
N GLN A 129 1.48 15.33 3.98
CA GLN A 129 1.58 16.71 3.53
C GLN A 129 2.98 17.28 3.80
N THR A 130 3.60 17.86 2.79
CA THR A 130 4.93 18.48 2.85
C THR A 130 4.88 20.00 2.68
N GLY A 131 3.74 20.55 2.23
CA GLY A 131 3.50 21.99 2.07
C GLY A 131 2.04 22.30 1.69
N THR A 132 1.76 23.55 1.33
CA THR A 132 0.45 23.94 0.79
C THR A 132 0.22 23.20 -0.53
N ASP A 133 -0.84 22.39 -0.60
CA ASP A 133 -1.15 21.54 -1.75
C ASP A 133 0.00 20.61 -2.17
N GLN A 134 0.92 20.29 -1.25
CA GLN A 134 2.07 19.44 -1.55
C GLN A 134 2.10 18.21 -0.66
N VAL A 135 2.38 17.07 -1.26
CA VAL A 135 2.55 15.79 -0.56
C VAL A 135 3.87 15.12 -0.88
N GLY A 136 4.26 14.21 0.00
CA GLY A 136 5.29 13.23 -0.22
C GLY A 136 4.72 11.84 -0.01
N ILE A 137 5.04 10.92 -0.92
CA ILE A 137 4.69 9.50 -0.80
C ILE A 137 5.96 8.73 -0.43
N VAL A 138 5.88 7.91 0.61
CA VAL A 138 6.91 6.94 0.96
C VAL A 138 6.29 5.56 0.86
N SER A 139 6.85 4.68 0.03
CA SER A 139 6.33 3.32 -0.12
C SER A 139 7.46 2.31 -0.26
N GLY A 140 7.13 1.03 -0.09
CA GLY A 140 8.11 -0.02 -0.23
C GLY A 140 7.58 -1.39 0.20
N PHE A 141 8.52 -2.33 0.24
CA PHE A 141 8.28 -3.69 0.71
C PHE A 141 9.45 -4.19 1.56
N SER A 142 9.18 -5.25 2.32
CA SER A 142 10.16 -6.05 3.04
C SER A 142 9.76 -7.50 2.90
N ASN A 143 10.66 -8.31 2.35
CA ASN A 143 10.50 -9.72 2.09
C ASN A 143 10.97 -10.55 3.27
N THR A 144 10.35 -11.71 3.45
CA THR A 144 10.78 -12.72 4.42
C THR A 144 10.43 -14.10 3.86
N PRO A 145 11.29 -15.12 4.02
CA PRO A 145 12.57 -15.11 4.76
C PRO A 145 13.81 -14.80 3.91
N THR A 146 13.64 -14.55 2.61
CA THR A 146 14.75 -14.49 1.65
C THR A 146 14.94 -13.06 1.10
N ILE A 147 16.17 -12.70 0.73
CA ILE A 147 16.49 -11.40 0.11
C ILE A 147 15.97 -11.32 -1.33
N ALA A 148 15.57 -10.12 -1.76
CA ALA A 148 15.28 -9.84 -3.16
C ALA A 148 16.58 -9.83 -3.97
N TYR A 149 16.49 -10.29 -5.22
CA TYR A 149 17.50 -10.17 -6.28
C TYR A 149 17.13 -9.05 -7.26
N PHE A 150 15.85 -8.94 -7.58
CA PHE A 150 15.28 -7.92 -8.45
C PHE A 150 13.93 -7.50 -7.91
N TRP A 151 13.53 -6.25 -8.16
CA TRP A 151 12.22 -5.76 -7.77
C TRP A 151 11.70 -4.72 -8.75
N ILE A 152 10.38 -4.53 -8.73
CA ILE A 152 9.65 -3.50 -9.46
C ILE A 152 8.55 -2.95 -8.54
N TRP A 153 8.30 -1.65 -8.64
CA TRP A 153 7.35 -0.96 -7.77
C TRP A 153 6.77 0.25 -8.47
N ASP A 154 5.46 0.28 -8.59
CA ASP A 154 4.70 1.29 -9.29
C ASP A 154 3.67 1.90 -8.34
N VAL A 155 3.83 3.19 -8.11
CA VAL A 155 3.04 3.96 -7.15
C VAL A 155 2.22 4.98 -7.91
N LEU A 156 0.93 5.02 -7.63
CA LEU A 156 -0.02 5.94 -8.24
C LEU A 156 -0.52 6.94 -7.20
N LEU A 157 -0.59 8.19 -7.61
CA LEU A 157 -1.34 9.25 -6.95
C LEU A 157 -2.49 9.64 -7.88
N SER A 158 -3.71 9.62 -7.38
CA SER A 158 -4.89 10.08 -8.12
C SER A 158 -5.65 11.12 -7.32
N ASP A 159 -5.83 12.30 -7.91
CA ASP A 159 -6.60 13.40 -7.34
C ASP A 159 -7.74 13.83 -8.30
N GLN A 160 -8.36 14.98 -8.05
CA GLN A 160 -9.42 15.52 -8.91
C GLN A 160 -8.91 16.03 -10.27
N ASN A 161 -7.62 16.28 -10.40
CA ASN A 161 -6.98 16.87 -11.57
C ASN A 161 -6.26 15.84 -12.45
N GLY A 162 -6.05 14.62 -11.96
CA GLY A 162 -5.59 13.51 -12.77
C GLY A 162 -4.92 12.41 -11.96
N THR A 163 -4.14 11.58 -12.67
CA THR A 163 -3.35 10.51 -12.07
C THR A 163 -1.89 10.70 -12.47
N SER A 164 -1.01 10.70 -11.48
CA SER A 164 0.43 10.61 -11.66
C SER A 164 0.88 9.21 -11.26
N HIS A 165 1.91 8.68 -11.90
CA HIS A 165 2.54 7.43 -11.47
C HIS A 165 4.07 7.55 -11.47
N GLN A 166 4.71 6.78 -10.61
CA GLN A 166 6.16 6.65 -10.57
C GLN A 166 6.51 5.18 -10.41
N THR A 167 7.31 4.70 -11.37
CA THR A 167 7.87 3.36 -11.33
C THR A 167 9.32 3.40 -10.85
N TYR A 168 9.67 2.41 -10.04
CA TYR A 168 11.00 2.13 -9.54
C TYR A 168 11.30 0.66 -9.77
N ASP A 169 12.51 0.35 -10.22
CA ASP A 169 12.94 -1.02 -10.41
C ASP A 169 14.47 -1.12 -10.27
N GLY A 170 14.95 -2.35 -10.13
CA GLY A 170 16.37 -2.62 -10.23
C GLY A 170 16.80 -3.89 -9.53
N ALA A 171 18.07 -4.22 -9.73
CA ALA A 171 18.72 -5.25 -8.93
C ALA A 171 18.89 -4.77 -7.49
N ILE A 172 18.68 -5.67 -6.54
CA ILE A 172 18.89 -5.44 -5.11
C ILE A 172 19.43 -6.73 -4.50
N PHE A 173 20.16 -6.63 -3.39
CA PHE A 173 20.61 -7.78 -2.59
C PHE A 173 20.29 -7.52 -1.12
N ASP A 174 19.04 -7.15 -0.87
CA ASP A 174 18.51 -6.77 0.43
C ASP A 174 17.11 -7.35 0.59
N ASP A 175 16.63 -7.42 1.83
CA ASP A 175 15.28 -7.88 2.13
C ASP A 175 14.23 -6.79 1.94
N LYS A 176 14.62 -5.53 1.67
CA LYS A 176 13.70 -4.40 1.61
C LYS A 176 14.07 -3.39 0.55
N ALA A 177 13.06 -2.72 0.00
CA ALA A 177 13.22 -1.51 -0.80
C ALA A 177 12.30 -0.42 -0.27
N THR A 178 12.73 0.84 -0.34
CA THR A 178 11.92 2.00 0.09
C THR A 178 12.21 3.17 -0.81
N HIS A 179 11.16 3.79 -1.33
CA HIS A 179 11.26 4.94 -2.22
C HIS A 179 10.40 6.09 -1.73
N VAL A 180 10.89 7.29 -2.03
CA VAL A 180 10.23 8.54 -1.69
C VAL A 180 9.94 9.30 -2.98
N TRP A 181 8.70 9.71 -3.15
CA TRP A 181 8.23 10.59 -4.21
C TRP A 181 7.84 11.93 -3.59
N LEU A 182 8.61 12.98 -3.89
CA LEU A 182 8.43 14.33 -3.34
C LEU A 182 7.98 15.32 -4.42
N GLY A 183 7.51 16.48 -3.98
CA GLY A 183 7.15 17.60 -4.85
C GLY A 183 5.86 17.35 -5.63
N LEU A 184 5.01 16.47 -5.11
CA LEU A 184 3.71 16.16 -5.69
C LEU A 184 2.73 17.25 -5.32
N THR A 185 2.05 17.81 -6.31
CA THR A 185 0.90 18.69 -6.07
C THR A 185 -0.35 17.84 -5.91
N GLN A 186 -1.14 18.15 -4.89
CA GLN A 186 -2.42 17.49 -4.63
C GLN A 186 -3.47 18.54 -4.29
N HIS A 187 -4.66 18.41 -4.87
CA HIS A 187 -5.81 19.22 -4.51
C HIS A 187 -7.01 18.38 -4.08
N GLY A 188 -7.51 18.65 -2.88
CA GLY A 188 -8.67 17.97 -2.32
C GLY A 188 -8.39 16.50 -1.97
N TYR A 189 -9.35 15.64 -2.28
CA TYR A 189 -9.29 14.22 -1.97
C TYR A 189 -8.33 13.49 -2.90
N THR A 190 -7.38 12.73 -2.35
CA THR A 190 -6.57 11.76 -3.11
C THR A 190 -6.86 10.32 -2.76
N TYR A 191 -6.56 9.50 -3.75
CA TYR A 191 -6.42 8.06 -3.64
C TYR A 191 -5.03 7.67 -4.12
N ASP A 192 -4.18 7.26 -3.18
CA ASP A 192 -2.77 6.96 -3.41
C ASP A 192 -2.52 5.49 -3.10
N TYR A 193 -1.86 4.77 -4.00
CA TYR A 193 -1.74 3.31 -3.86
C TYR A 193 -0.58 2.71 -4.65
N VAL A 194 -0.16 1.52 -4.24
CA VAL A 194 0.78 0.71 -5.02
C VAL A 194 -0.02 -0.08 -6.07
N TYR A 195 0.11 0.30 -7.35
CA TYR A 195 -0.64 -0.32 -8.44
C TYR A 195 -0.05 -1.65 -8.89
N ASN A 196 1.27 -1.71 -8.95
CA ASN A 196 2.00 -2.94 -9.24
C ASN A 196 3.25 -2.95 -8.37
N GLY A 197 3.55 -4.06 -7.71
CA GLY A 197 4.72 -4.15 -6.86
C GLY A 197 5.12 -5.60 -6.72
N GLY A 198 6.41 -5.88 -6.85
CA GLY A 198 6.90 -7.22 -6.66
C GLY A 198 8.40 -7.31 -6.55
N ALA A 199 8.85 -8.45 -6.05
CA ALA A 199 10.25 -8.81 -5.91
C ALA A 199 10.45 -10.27 -6.33
N THR A 200 11.53 -10.52 -7.07
CA THR A 200 12.03 -11.86 -7.31
C THR A 200 13.17 -12.11 -6.32
N LEU A 201 13.02 -13.14 -5.49
CA LEU A 201 13.99 -13.50 -4.46
C LEU A 201 15.13 -14.35 -5.01
N ILE A 202 16.24 -14.45 -4.29
CA ILE A 202 17.39 -15.27 -4.71
C ILE A 202 17.07 -16.77 -4.79
N ASP A 203 16.04 -17.26 -4.08
CA ASP A 203 15.56 -18.64 -4.23
C ASP A 203 14.61 -18.81 -5.42
N GLY A 204 14.41 -17.74 -6.21
CA GLY A 204 13.49 -17.66 -7.34
C GLY A 204 12.06 -17.32 -6.96
N THR A 205 11.69 -17.24 -5.68
CA THR A 205 10.30 -16.91 -5.28
C THR A 205 9.88 -15.56 -5.88
N ILE A 206 8.72 -15.50 -6.52
CA ILE A 206 8.11 -14.27 -7.01
C ILE A 206 7.10 -13.81 -5.97
N CYS A 207 7.34 -12.63 -5.41
CA CYS A 207 6.50 -12.03 -4.39
C CYS A 207 5.85 -10.78 -4.93
N VAL A 208 4.53 -10.68 -4.81
CA VAL A 208 3.72 -9.58 -5.35
C VAL A 208 3.08 -8.83 -4.18
N SER A 209 3.07 -7.51 -4.24
CA SER A 209 2.39 -6.66 -3.27
C SER A 209 0.88 -6.89 -3.36
N GLY A 210 0.15 -6.88 -2.25
CA GLY A 210 -1.32 -6.78 -2.32
C GLY A 210 -1.82 -5.35 -2.21
N HIS A 211 -1.11 -4.44 -2.89
CA HIS A 211 -1.63 -3.13 -3.28
C HIS A 211 -2.11 -2.24 -2.13
N PRO A 212 -1.28 -1.93 -1.11
CA PRO A 212 -1.67 -1.00 -0.06
C PRO A 212 -2.05 0.35 -0.68
N ASP A 213 -3.15 0.88 -0.21
CA ASP A 213 -3.70 2.19 -0.57
C ASP A 213 -3.95 3.05 0.67
N VAL A 214 -3.96 4.36 0.48
CA VAL A 214 -4.34 5.36 1.48
C VAL A 214 -5.17 6.45 0.82
N SER A 215 -5.86 7.23 1.65
CA SER A 215 -6.60 8.40 1.17
C SER A 215 -6.49 9.54 2.16
N ILE A 216 -6.09 10.71 1.66
CA ILE A 216 -5.99 11.93 2.45
C ILE A 216 -6.78 13.07 1.77
N TYR A 217 -7.05 14.11 2.55
CA TYR A 217 -7.69 15.33 2.06
C TYR A 217 -6.82 16.52 2.46
N LEU A 218 -6.44 17.35 1.48
CA LEU A 218 -5.73 18.61 1.66
C LEU A 218 -6.66 19.82 1.53
#